data_AF-L5N0Y6-F1
#
_entry.id   AF-L5N0Y6-F1
#
_cell.length_a   1.000
_cell.length_b   1.000
_cell.length_c   1.000
_cell.angle_alpha   90.00
_cell.angle_beta   90.00
_cell.angle_gamma   90.00
#
_symmetry.space_group_name_H-M   'P 1'
#
loop_
_entity.id
_entity.type
_entity.pdbx_description
1 polymer ?
#
loop_
_entity_poly.entity_id
_entity_poly.type
_entity_poly.pdbx_seq_one_letter_code
_entity_poly.pdbx_strand_id
1 'polypeptide(L)'
;MDVVMWLLLAAVLIPANIYAVKWHRSGRVPLWASGLFTAVLGIGLGFAAGLVLVGIGDSGQGGGFMAAFIGLVAVGNGLLLFLMGLVLVIGKQFNKKDTPV
;
A
#
# COMPACT_ATOMS: atom_id res chain seq x y z
N MET A 1 -5.24 -22.86 3.07
CA MET A 1 -5.87 -21.52 3.00
C MET A 1 -4.90 -20.44 3.48
N ASP A 2 -4.29 -20.59 4.66
CA ASP A 2 -3.39 -19.56 5.22
C ASP A 2 -2.16 -19.25 4.36
N VAL A 3 -1.51 -20.27 3.80
CA VAL A 3 -0.33 -20.08 2.93
C VAL A 3 -0.68 -19.26 1.68
N VAL A 4 -1.86 -19.45 1.11
CA VAL A 4 -2.32 -18.71 -0.08
C VAL A 4 -2.56 -17.24 0.27
N MET A 5 -3.14 -16.96 1.44
CA MET A 5 -3.34 -15.60 1.94
C MET A 5 -2.00 -14.88 2.12
N TRP A 6 -1.02 -15.51 2.78
CA TRP A 6 0.31 -14.92 2.98
C TRP A 6 1.06 -14.71 1.65
N LEU A 7 0.94 -15.63 0.71
CA LEU A 7 1.50 -15.49 -0.63
C LEU A 7 0.87 -14.34 -1.41
N LEU A 8 -0.46 -14.19 -1.35
CA LEU A 8 -1.18 -13.06 -1.96
C LEU A 8 -0.75 -11.72 -1.34
N LEU A 9 -0.64 -11.67 -0.01
CA LEU A 9 -0.13 -10.50 0.71
C LEU A 9 1.28 -10.13 0.27
N ALA A 10 2.20 -11.10 0.21
CA ALA A 10 3.56 -10.87 -0.25
C ALA A 10 3.60 -10.39 -1.71
N ALA A 11 2.80 -11.01 -2.59
CA ALA A 11 2.68 -10.65 -4.00
C ALA A 11 2.13 -9.24 -4.22
N VAL A 12 1.33 -8.71 -3.29
CA VAL A 12 0.81 -7.34 -3.36
C VAL A 12 1.77 -6.34 -2.71
N LEU A 13 2.20 -6.61 -1.47
CA LEU A 13 2.97 -5.65 -0.66
C LEU A 13 4.40 -5.46 -1.17
N ILE A 14 5.08 -6.53 -1.60
CA ILE A 14 6.47 -6.43 -2.04
C ILE A 14 6.57 -5.55 -3.30
N PRO A 15 5.81 -5.79 -4.39
CA PRO A 15 5.87 -4.92 -5.55
C PRO A 15 5.39 -3.50 -5.24
N ALA A 16 4.28 -3.35 -4.50
CA ALA A 16 3.76 -2.02 -4.15
C ALA A 16 4.80 -1.15 -3.44
N ASN A 17 5.52 -1.72 -2.48
CA ASN A 17 6.58 -1.03 -1.74
C ASN A 17 7.79 -0.73 -2.64
N ILE A 18 8.23 -1.69 -3.47
CA ILE A 18 9.33 -1.49 -4.43
C ILE A 18 8.99 -0.33 -5.39
N TYR A 19 7.78 -0.33 -5.97
CA TYR A 19 7.35 0.72 -6.89
C TYR A 19 7.24 2.08 -6.19
N ALA A 20 6.66 2.14 -4.99
CA ALA A 20 6.57 3.38 -4.21
C ALA A 20 7.97 3.98 -3.95
N VAL A 21 8.92 3.17 -3.49
CA VAL A 21 10.29 3.61 -3.21
C VAL A 21 11.04 3.98 -4.50
N LYS A 22 10.91 3.19 -5.57
CA LYS A 22 11.54 3.47 -6.86
C LYS A 22 11.03 4.78 -7.45
N TRP A 23 9.73 5.03 -7.39
CA TRP A 23 9.13 6.26 -7.88
C TRP A 23 9.59 7.46 -7.05
N HIS A 24 9.68 7.32 -5.73
CA HIS A 24 10.23 8.35 -4.87
C HIS A 24 11.69 8.67 -5.19
N ARG A 25 12.54 7.65 -5.32
CA ARG A 25 13.96 7.83 -5.67
C ARG A 25 14.17 8.43 -7.05
N SER A 26 13.24 8.23 -7.98
CA SER A 26 13.29 8.86 -9.31
C SER A 26 13.03 10.37 -9.28
N GLY A 27 12.66 10.93 -8.13
CA GLY A 27 12.31 12.35 -7.96
C GLY A 27 10.97 12.75 -8.60
N ARG A 28 10.30 11.83 -9.30
CA ARG A 28 9.07 12.13 -10.06
C ARG A 28 7.83 12.28 -9.19
N VAL A 29 7.73 11.53 -8.08
CA VAL A 29 6.56 11.56 -7.18
C VAL A 29 7.01 11.57 -5.73
N PRO A 30 6.47 12.46 -4.89
CA PRO A 30 6.80 12.47 -3.46
C PRO A 30 6.21 11.24 -2.76
N LEU A 31 6.90 10.76 -1.72
CA LEU A 31 6.57 9.54 -0.98
C LEU A 31 5.10 9.53 -0.49
N TRP A 32 4.58 10.69 -0.09
CA TRP A 32 3.20 10.82 0.36
C TRP A 32 2.22 10.52 -0.76
N ALA A 33 2.41 11.08 -1.96
CA ALA A 33 1.52 10.86 -3.10
C ALA A 33 1.58 9.41 -3.58
N SER A 34 2.76 8.77 -3.55
CA SER A 34 2.85 7.33 -3.82
C SER A 34 2.12 6.50 -2.78
N GLY A 35 2.21 6.84 -1.49
CA GLY A 35 1.48 6.14 -0.43
C GLY A 35 -0.04 6.25 -0.58
N LEU A 36 -0.53 7.45 -0.93
CA LEU A 36 -1.96 7.67 -1.21
C LEU A 36 -2.43 6.84 -2.41
N PHE A 37 -1.64 6.81 -3.49
CA PHE A 37 -1.95 6.01 -4.67
C PHE A 37 -1.98 4.51 -4.34
N THR A 38 -1.02 4.02 -3.56
CA THR A 38 -1.00 2.64 -3.07
C THR A 38 -2.20 2.33 -2.19
N ALA A 39 -2.65 3.26 -1.34
CA ALA A 39 -3.84 3.06 -0.52
C ALA A 39 -5.11 2.91 -1.37
N VAL A 40 -5.29 3.78 -2.37
CA VAL A 40 -6.44 3.68 -3.30
C VAL A 40 -6.38 2.39 -4.12
N LEU A 41 -5.21 2.01 -4.62
CA LEU A 41 -5.04 0.73 -5.32
C LEU A 41 -5.28 -0.47 -4.39
N GLY A 42 -4.96 -0.35 -3.10
CA GLY A 42 -5.23 -1.38 -2.09
C GLY A 42 -6.71 -1.75 -2.00
N ILE A 43 -7.62 -0.78 -2.18
CA ILE A 43 -9.07 -1.02 -2.24
C ILE A 43 -9.39 -1.91 -3.45
N GLY A 44 -8.91 -1.54 -4.63
CA GLY A 44 -9.12 -2.32 -5.86
C GLY A 44 -8.52 -3.72 -5.78
N LEU A 45 -7.34 -3.85 -5.16
CA LEU A 45 -6.67 -5.13 -4.94
C LEU A 45 -7.44 -6.03 -3.97
N GLY A 46 -8.11 -5.47 -2.95
CA GLY A 46 -9.01 -6.23 -2.08
C GLY A 46 -10.17 -6.87 -2.85
N PHE A 47 -10.82 -6.11 -3.73
CA PHE A 47 -11.87 -6.63 -4.61
C PHE A 47 -11.34 -7.68 -5.59
N ALA A 48 -10.18 -7.43 -6.21
CA ALA A 48 -9.55 -8.38 -7.11
C ALA A 48 -9.15 -9.69 -6.41
N ALA A 49 -8.61 -9.61 -5.19
CA ALA A 49 -8.30 -10.77 -4.37
C ALA A 49 -9.55 -11.59 -4.06
N GLY A 50 -10.69 -10.93 -3.80
CA GLY A 50 -11.99 -11.59 -3.61
C GLY A 50 -12.44 -12.38 -4.83
N LEU A 51 -12.32 -11.82 -6.03
CA LEU A 51 -12.65 -12.53 -7.27
C LEU A 51 -11.77 -13.77 -7.48
N VAL A 52 -10.47 -13.65 -7.20
CA VAL A 52 -9.52 -14.76 -7.31
C VAL A 52 -9.82 -15.85 -6.27
N LEU A 53 -10.08 -15.49 -5.02
CA LEU A 53 -10.39 -16.43 -3.94
C LEU A 53 -11.71 -17.17 -4.18
N VAL A 54 -12.74 -16.46 -4.64
CA VAL A 54 -14.03 -17.08 -5.04
C VAL A 54 -13.82 -18.06 -6.19
N GLY A 55 -12.97 -17.72 -7.18
CA GLY A 55 -12.66 -18.59 -8.32
C GLY A 55 -11.87 -19.86 -7.97
N ILE A 56 -11.09 -19.85 -6.87
CA ILE A 56 -10.29 -21.00 -6.41
C ILE A 56 -11.12 -21.97 -5.54
N GLY A 57 -12.43 -21.72 -5.39
CA GLY A 57 -13.37 -22.62 -4.70
C GLY A 57 -13.64 -22.25 -3.25
N ASP A 58 -13.13 -21.11 -2.75
CA ASP A 58 -13.50 -20.55 -1.46
C ASP A 58 -14.73 -19.62 -1.62
N SER A 59 -15.79 -20.15 -2.20
CA SER A 59 -17.03 -19.44 -2.54
C SER A 59 -17.93 -19.15 -1.32
N GLY A 60 -17.38 -19.23 -0.11
CA GLY A 60 -18.08 -19.02 1.15
C GLY A 60 -17.70 -17.71 1.84
N GLN A 61 -18.17 -17.55 3.08
CA GLN A 61 -17.89 -16.40 3.93
C GLN A 61 -16.36 -16.19 4.16
N GLY A 62 -15.58 -17.27 4.17
CA GLY A 62 -14.13 -17.27 4.39
C GLY A 62 -13.34 -16.49 3.35
N GLY A 63 -13.58 -16.74 2.06
CA GLY A 63 -12.89 -16.05 0.97
C GLY A 63 -13.17 -14.54 0.94
N GLY A 64 -14.40 -14.14 1.28
CA GLY A 64 -14.77 -12.73 1.42
C GLY A 64 -14.05 -12.03 2.58
N PHE A 65 -13.97 -12.68 3.74
CA PHE A 65 -13.22 -12.15 4.88
C PHE A 65 -11.71 -12.06 4.60
N MET A 66 -11.14 -13.06 3.93
CA MET A 66 -9.72 -13.03 3.53
C MET A 66 -9.43 -11.91 2.53
N ALA A 67 -10.29 -11.72 1.54
CA ALA A 67 -10.16 -10.64 0.57
C ALA A 67 -10.24 -9.25 1.22
N ALA A 68 -11.20 -9.06 2.13
CA ALA A 68 -11.34 -7.82 2.89
C ALA A 68 -10.11 -7.56 3.77
N PHE A 69 -9.55 -8.60 4.40
CA PHE A 69 -8.33 -8.49 5.19
C PHE A 69 -7.13 -8.09 4.32
N ILE A 70 -6.92 -8.76 3.18
CA ILE A 70 -5.84 -8.42 2.23
C ILE A 70 -5.97 -6.96 1.77
N GLY A 71 -7.18 -6.53 1.40
CA GLY A 71 -7.47 -5.14 1.03
C GLY A 71 -7.16 -4.16 2.16
N LEU A 72 -7.62 -4.44 3.38
CA LEU A 72 -7.37 -3.60 4.56
C LEU A 72 -5.87 -3.45 4.83
N VAL A 73 -5.11 -4.55 4.78
CA VAL A 73 -3.66 -4.54 5.00
C VAL A 73 -2.95 -3.74 3.91
N ALA A 74 -3.36 -3.89 2.64
CA ALA A 74 -2.80 -3.12 1.53
C ALA A 74 -3.08 -1.61 1.68
N VAL A 75 -4.31 -1.24 2.06
CA VAL A 75 -4.69 0.15 2.35
C VAL A 75 -3.88 0.70 3.51
N GLY A 76 -3.76 -0.05 4.61
CA GLY A 76 -2.98 0.34 5.79
C GLY A 76 -1.51 0.56 5.46
N ASN A 77 -0.92 -0.29 4.64
CA ASN A 77 0.45 -0.13 4.16
C ASN A 77 0.63 1.15 3.32
N GLY A 78 -0.32 1.44 2.41
CA GLY A 78 -0.34 2.70 1.67
C GLY A 78 -0.44 3.92 2.58
N LEU A 79 -1.27 3.85 3.62
CA LEU A 79 -1.43 4.92 4.61
C LEU A 79 -0.15 5.15 5.43
N LEU A 80 0.57 4.10 5.83
CA LEU A 80 1.86 4.22 6.49
C LEU A 80 2.89 4.95 5.61
N LEU A 81 2.99 4.58 4.33
CA LEU A 81 3.85 5.26 3.37
C LEU A 81 3.44 6.73 3.18
N PHE A 82 2.14 7.00 3.15
CA PHE A 82 1.60 8.36 3.07
C PHE A 82 2.07 9.21 4.27
N LEU A 83 1.89 8.70 5.49
CA LEU A 83 2.30 9.37 6.72
C LEU A 83 3.81 9.59 6.79
N MET A 84 4.63 8.59 6.45
CA MET A 84 6.09 8.74 6.38
C MET A 84 6.49 9.83 5.37
N GLY A 85 5.86 9.85 4.21
CA GLY A 85 6.08 10.90 3.21
C GLY A 85 5.73 12.29 3.71
N LEU A 86 4.64 12.42 4.46
CA LEU A 86 4.19 13.66 5.08
C LEU A 86 5.20 14.17 6.11
N VAL A 87 5.68 13.29 7.00
CA VAL A 87 6.71 13.63 8.00
C VAL A 87 7.99 14.13 7.31
N LEU A 88 8.41 13.51 6.21
CA LEU A 88 9.59 13.96 5.45
C LEU A 88 9.40 15.34 4.80
N VAL A 89 8.21 15.63 4.26
CA VAL A 89 7.91 16.94 3.67
C VAL A 89 7.88 18.02 4.74
N ILE A 90 7.17 17.76 5.84
CA ILE A 90 7.05 18.68 6.97
C ILE A 90 8.42 18.93 7.61
N GLY A 91 9.19 17.88 7.89
CA GLY A 91 10.54 17.99 8.46
C GLY A 91 11.52 18.77 7.58
N LYS A 92 11.40 18.66 6.25
CA LYS A 92 12.18 19.48 5.32
C LYS A 92 11.75 20.96 5.35
N GLN A 93 10.46 21.25 5.52
CA GLN A 93 9.99 22.63 5.62
C GLN A 93 10.44 23.31 6.92
N PHE A 94 10.52 22.57 8.03
CA PHE A 94 11.05 23.09 9.29
C PHE A 94 12.56 23.36 9.24
N ASN A 95 13.36 22.41 8.73
CA ASN A 95 14.81 22.61 8.59
C ASN A 95 15.19 23.74 7.61
N LYS A 96 14.32 24.11 6.66
CA LYS A 96 14.61 25.18 5.69
C LYS A 96 14.47 26.59 6.28
N LYS A 97 13.86 26.74 7.46
CA LYS A 97 13.74 28.04 8.14
C LYS A 97 15.03 28.47 8.86
N ASP A 98 16.00 27.56 9.03
CA ASP A 98 17.21 27.80 9.83
C ASP A 98 18.44 28.25 9.01
N THR A 99 18.29 28.52 7.71
CA THR A 99 19.33 29.21 6.92
C THR A 99 18.99 30.69 6.78
N PRO A 100 19.51 31.57 7.67
CA PRO A 100 19.56 33.00 7.38
C PRO A 100 20.53 33.21 6.21
N VAL A 101 20.03 33.80 5.13
CA VAL A 101 20.85 34.48 4.11
C VAL A 101 21.17 35.88 4.59
#